data_AF-A0AA35NFD3-F1
#
_entry.id   AF-A0AA35NFD3-F1
#
_cell.length_a   1.000
_cell.length_b   1.000
_cell.length_c   1.000
_cell.angle_alpha   90.00
_cell.angle_beta   90.00
_cell.angle_gamma   90.00
#
_symmetry.space_group_name_H-M   'P 1'
#
loop_
_entity.id
_entity.type
_entity.pdbx_description
1 polymer ?
#
loop_
_entity_poly.entity_id
_entity_poly.type
_entity_poly.pdbx_seq_one_letter_code
_entity_poly.pdbx_strand_id
1 'polypeptide(L)'
;MDTLTTIDFNQHVIVRLPSKNYKVVELKPNTSISLGKFGAFEVNDIIGYPFGLTFEIYYDNEETSSDDSKDSKQKNKIPIGKVKLLSQEIKDDNNDKSDGQSEIPLAIKKIPTSVELSSVDSSATNQNLVNMGSKAQELTIEEIEKMKQESLSSKEIIDKIIKSHKSFHNKTAYSQEKYVNRKKQKFAKYFTVEYLSSSNLLQFLIDKGDIQRVLDMSQESMGMLLNLANIQPNGNYLCMDETGGLLVYFLLERMFGGDNESKSNGKVIVIHENEHANLDLLKFANYSEKFIKEHVHTVSLLDFFEPPTLEEIQERFTPLPKEEARALKGGKKNSYYRRLRWYNTQLQVLELTGNFLYDGLVVATTLHLPTVVPKLAEKVHGSRPIVCYGQFKETLLELAHTLYSDLRFLAPSILETRCRPYQSVRGKLHPLMTMKGGGGYLMWCHRVIPAPEPALETVTEVESSDTVIEHDAKKQKI
;
A
#
# COMPACT_ATOMS: atom_id res chain seq x y z
N MET A 1 18.39 -15.84 1.04
CA MET A 1 17.88 -15.87 2.43
C MET A 1 16.36 -15.81 2.34
N ASP A 2 15.60 -15.74 3.44
CA ASP A 2 14.17 -15.46 3.31
C ASP A 2 13.99 -13.97 2.96
N THR A 3 13.55 -13.71 1.73
CA THR A 3 13.39 -12.36 1.18
C THR A 3 12.21 -11.60 1.79
N LEU A 4 11.34 -12.27 2.54
CA LEU A 4 10.19 -11.66 3.21
C LEU A 4 10.58 -11.02 4.54
N THR A 5 11.56 -11.60 5.24
CA THR A 5 12.00 -11.12 6.55
C THR A 5 13.31 -10.34 6.50
N THR A 6 14.11 -10.57 5.46
CA THR A 6 15.51 -10.15 5.40
C THR A 6 15.80 -9.39 4.11
N ILE A 7 16.64 -8.37 4.20
CA ILE A 7 17.14 -7.60 3.06
C ILE A 7 18.04 -8.52 2.21
N ASP A 8 17.65 -8.75 0.95
CA ASP A 8 18.36 -9.64 0.02
C ASP A 8 18.61 -8.97 -1.34
N PHE A 9 19.52 -9.53 -2.12
CA PHE A 9 19.88 -9.03 -3.43
C PHE A 9 18.75 -9.16 -4.46
N ASN A 10 18.75 -8.25 -5.44
CA ASN A 10 17.81 -8.16 -6.55
C ASN A 10 16.34 -8.01 -6.13
N GLN A 11 16.10 -7.63 -4.88
CA GLN A 11 14.78 -7.26 -4.38
C GLN A 11 14.53 -5.77 -4.58
N HIS A 12 13.29 -5.41 -4.90
CA HIS A 12 12.79 -4.06 -4.72
C HIS A 12 12.39 -3.87 -3.25
N VAL A 13 12.99 -2.89 -2.59
CA VAL A 13 12.73 -2.55 -1.19
C VAL A 13 12.30 -1.09 -1.07
N ILE A 14 11.73 -0.75 0.09
CA ILE A 14 11.38 0.63 0.42
C ILE A 14 12.48 1.22 1.29
N VAL A 15 12.95 2.41 0.92
CA VAL A 15 13.86 3.22 1.71
C VAL A 15 13.10 4.44 2.23
N ARG A 16 12.88 4.49 3.54
CA ARG A 16 12.31 5.65 4.23
C ARG A 16 13.42 6.63 4.59
N LEU A 17 13.29 7.86 4.11
CA LEU A 17 14.26 8.93 4.33
C LEU A 17 14.01 9.65 5.68
N PRO A 18 14.96 10.48 6.18
CA PRO A 18 14.77 11.31 7.36
C PRO A 18 13.62 12.30 7.19
N SER A 19 13.36 12.74 5.96
CA SER A 19 12.19 13.55 5.60
C SER A 19 10.86 12.78 5.64
N LYS A 20 10.89 11.49 6.01
CA LYS A 20 9.78 10.52 6.06
C LYS A 20 9.25 10.03 4.70
N ASN A 21 9.58 10.70 3.60
CA ASN A 21 9.21 10.25 2.26
C ASN A 21 9.86 8.90 1.90
N TYR A 22 9.15 8.12 1.09
CA TYR A 22 9.58 6.80 0.65
C TYR A 22 10.24 6.85 -0.73
N LYS A 23 11.16 5.92 -0.95
CA LYS A 23 11.73 5.60 -2.27
C LYS A 23 11.73 4.11 -2.48
N VAL A 24 11.35 3.65 -3.67
CA VAL A 24 11.57 2.27 -4.10
C VAL A 24 12.97 2.17 -4.68
N VAL A 25 13.73 1.16 -4.25
CA VAL A 25 15.10 0.92 -4.74
C VAL A 25 15.29 -0.57 -5.03
N GLU A 26 15.98 -0.88 -6.12
CA GLU A 26 16.40 -2.24 -6.48
C GLU A 26 17.80 -2.52 -5.94
N LEU A 27 17.96 -3.59 -5.17
CA LEU A 27 19.23 -3.94 -4.51
C LEU A 27 20.14 -4.79 -5.39
N LYS A 28 20.69 -4.19 -6.46
CA LYS A 28 21.64 -4.89 -7.35
C LYS A 28 22.99 -5.13 -6.64
N PRO A 29 23.58 -6.34 -6.73
CA PRO A 29 24.88 -6.62 -6.15
C PRO A 29 25.97 -5.67 -6.66
N ASN A 30 26.88 -5.25 -5.77
CA ASN A 30 28.03 -4.41 -6.10
C ASN A 30 27.64 -3.07 -6.77
N THR A 31 26.53 -2.48 -6.34
CA THR A 31 26.10 -1.16 -6.80
C THR A 31 25.87 -0.23 -5.61
N SER A 32 26.01 1.07 -5.87
CA SER A 32 25.70 2.11 -4.89
C SER A 32 24.35 2.78 -5.16
N ILE A 33 23.67 3.15 -4.08
CA ILE A 33 22.36 3.82 -4.11
C ILE A 33 22.52 5.25 -3.64
N SER A 34 22.06 6.21 -4.45
CA SER A 34 22.05 7.62 -4.07
C SER A 34 20.71 8.05 -3.45
N LEU A 35 20.78 8.64 -2.26
CA LEU A 35 19.66 9.27 -1.56
C LEU A 35 19.65 10.80 -1.74
N GLY A 36 20.43 11.33 -2.68
CA GLY A 36 20.56 12.77 -2.90
C GLY A 36 21.31 13.46 -1.75
N LYS A 37 20.70 14.49 -1.15
CA LYS A 37 21.29 15.27 -0.05
C LYS A 37 21.60 14.48 1.23
N PHE A 38 21.08 13.26 1.33
CA PHE A 38 21.27 12.36 2.47
C PHE A 38 22.49 11.44 2.32
N GLY A 39 23.18 11.47 1.18
CA GLY A 39 24.36 10.65 0.90
C GLY A 39 24.07 9.50 -0.07
N ALA A 40 25.07 8.65 -0.25
CA ALA A 40 24.98 7.39 -1.00
C ALA A 40 25.64 6.27 -0.20
N PHE A 41 25.23 5.03 -0.42
CA PHE A 41 25.76 3.85 0.27
C PHE A 41 25.89 2.66 -0.69
N GLU A 42 26.73 1.68 -0.35
CA GLU A 42 26.87 0.42 -1.09
C GLU A 42 25.78 -0.59 -0.69
N VAL A 43 25.16 -1.24 -1.68
CA VAL A 43 24.09 -2.23 -1.44
C VAL A 43 24.58 -3.36 -0.53
N ASN A 44 25.81 -3.82 -0.74
CA ASN A 44 26.36 -4.99 -0.06
C ASN A 44 26.38 -4.83 1.47
N ASP A 45 26.49 -3.60 1.97
CA ASP A 45 26.66 -3.32 3.41
C ASP A 45 25.35 -3.49 4.21
N ILE A 46 24.20 -3.54 3.55
CA ILE A 46 22.87 -3.70 4.21
C ILE A 46 22.25 -5.09 4.01
N ILE A 47 22.84 -5.95 3.17
CA ILE A 47 22.30 -7.28 2.90
C ILE A 47 22.42 -8.17 4.15
N GLY A 48 21.40 -9.01 4.38
CA GLY A 48 21.36 -9.95 5.50
C GLY A 48 20.78 -9.37 6.79
N TYR A 49 20.56 -8.05 6.86
CA TYR A 49 19.85 -7.44 7.98
C TYR A 49 18.33 -7.64 7.84
N PRO A 50 17.58 -7.70 8.96
CA PRO A 50 16.11 -7.69 8.92
C PRO A 50 15.57 -6.33 8.47
N PHE A 51 14.36 -6.32 7.93
CA PHE A 51 13.63 -5.08 7.64
C PHE A 51 13.30 -4.28 8.92
N GLY A 52 13.08 -2.97 8.77
CA GLY A 52 12.76 -2.04 9.85
C GLY A 52 13.99 -1.39 10.52
N LEU A 53 15.21 -1.84 10.20
CA LEU A 53 16.43 -1.26 10.73
C LEU A 53 16.77 0.09 10.08
N THR A 54 17.38 0.97 10.88
CA THR A 54 17.82 2.30 10.46
C THR A 54 19.33 2.35 10.40
N PHE A 55 19.87 2.76 9.25
CA PHE A 55 21.29 2.83 8.95
C PHE A 55 21.74 4.29 8.89
N GLU A 56 22.86 4.62 9.51
CA GLU A 56 23.56 5.90 9.38
C GLU A 56 24.67 5.78 8.32
N ILE A 57 24.70 6.71 7.37
CA ILE A 57 25.77 6.87 6.38
C ILE A 57 26.85 7.78 6.98
N TYR A 58 28.06 7.27 7.09
CA TYR A 58 29.25 8.00 7.55
C TYR A 58 30.39 7.89 6.53
N TYR A 59 31.36 8.78 6.67
CA TYR A 59 32.51 8.90 5.77
C TYR A 59 33.77 8.78 6.65
N ASP A 60 34.77 8.04 6.19
CA ASP A 60 36.06 7.99 6.86
C ASP A 60 36.93 9.13 6.32
N ASN A 61 37.73 9.76 7.20
CA ASN A 61 38.60 10.88 6.82
C ASN A 61 39.79 10.49 5.93
N GLU A 62 39.94 9.21 5.56
CA GLU A 62 41.18 8.69 4.96
C GLU A 62 41.11 8.32 3.47
N GLU A 63 39.96 8.41 2.80
CA GLU A 63 39.82 8.06 1.36
C GLU A 63 39.56 9.28 0.45
N THR A 64 40.31 10.37 0.65
CA THR A 64 40.68 11.25 -0.47
C THR A 64 42.06 10.89 -0.99
N SER A 65 42.26 9.62 -1.37
CA SER A 65 43.37 9.25 -2.24
C SER A 65 42.95 9.54 -3.68
N SER A 66 43.57 10.59 -4.22
CA SER A 66 43.70 10.93 -5.63
C SER A 66 43.70 9.73 -6.57
N ASP A 67 42.62 9.56 -7.33
CA ASP A 67 42.73 9.03 -8.68
C ASP A 67 42.68 10.21 -9.64
N ASP A 68 43.87 10.69 -9.97
CA ASP A 68 44.14 11.62 -11.07
C ASP A 68 43.74 10.96 -12.40
N SER A 69 42.45 11.01 -12.74
CA SER A 69 42.01 10.96 -14.12
C SER A 69 41.31 12.28 -14.46
N LYS A 70 42.07 13.12 -15.17
CA LYS A 70 41.60 14.36 -15.79
C LYS A 70 40.51 14.03 -16.81
N ASP A 71 39.27 13.92 -16.36
CA ASP A 71 38.10 14.02 -17.23
C ASP A 71 37.09 15.00 -16.63
N SER A 72 36.93 16.12 -17.33
CA SER A 72 36.15 17.30 -16.97
C SER A 72 34.62 17.08 -16.98
N LYS A 73 34.15 15.85 -16.73
CA LYS A 73 32.73 15.46 -16.76
C LYS A 73 32.13 14.99 -15.42
N GLN A 74 32.87 14.92 -14.32
CA GLN A 74 32.37 14.36 -13.04
C GLN A 74 32.21 15.37 -11.88
N LYS A 75 31.72 16.59 -12.12
CA LYS A 75 31.57 17.59 -11.03
C LYS A 75 30.41 17.34 -10.03
N ASN A 76 29.60 16.30 -10.20
CA ASN A 76 28.37 16.08 -9.40
C ASN A 76 28.19 14.63 -8.89
N LYS A 77 29.25 13.88 -8.59
CA LYS A 77 29.10 12.53 -8.01
C LYS A 77 28.96 12.63 -6.49
N ILE A 78 27.80 12.24 -5.95
CA ILE A 78 27.54 12.21 -4.51
C ILE A 78 28.50 11.19 -3.88
N PRO A 79 29.26 11.55 -2.82
CA PRO A 79 30.24 10.65 -2.23
C PRO A 79 29.53 9.45 -1.59
N ILE A 80 30.10 8.27 -1.80
CA ILE A 80 29.60 7.00 -1.26
C ILE A 80 30.19 6.85 0.15
N GLY A 81 29.32 6.70 1.15
CA GLY A 81 29.70 6.50 2.54
C GLY A 81 29.48 5.05 2.96
N LYS A 82 30.15 4.65 4.05
CA LYS A 82 29.91 3.38 4.74
C LYS A 82 28.65 3.49 5.60
N VAL A 83 28.01 2.36 5.87
CA VAL A 83 26.82 2.30 6.73
C VAL A 83 27.09 1.57 8.03
N LYS A 84 26.47 2.06 9.10
CA LYS A 84 26.38 1.37 10.39
C LYS A 84 24.96 1.47 10.92
N LEU A 85 24.57 0.54 11.77
CA LEU A 85 23.29 0.65 12.46
C LEU A 85 23.27 1.91 13.33
N LEU A 86 22.21 2.71 13.18
CA LEU A 86 21.97 3.83 14.07
C LEU A 86 21.60 3.23 15.43
N SER A 87 22.50 3.35 16.41
CA SER A 87 22.27 2.84 17.76
C SER A 87 20.96 3.39 18.30
N GLN A 88 19.95 2.52 18.36
CA GLN A 88 18.81 2.74 19.22
C GLN A 88 19.34 2.57 20.63
N GLU A 89 19.60 3.67 21.32
CA GLU A 89 19.78 3.64 22.77
C GLU A 89 18.43 3.21 23.39
N ILE A 90 18.15 1.91 23.36
CA ILE A 90 17.15 1.29 24.22
C ILE A 90 17.76 1.35 25.61
N LYS A 91 17.26 2.27 26.43
CA LYS A 91 17.56 2.27 27.86
C LYS A 91 16.86 1.07 28.48
N ASP A 92 17.61 0.00 28.67
CA ASP A 92 17.30 -0.99 29.71
C ASP A 92 17.61 -0.34 31.07
N ASP A 93 16.70 0.49 31.58
CA ASP A 93 16.71 0.98 32.96
C ASP A 93 16.26 -0.13 33.94
N ASN A 94 16.75 -1.36 33.79
CA ASN A 94 16.46 -2.46 34.72
C ASN A 94 17.66 -3.42 34.80
N ASN A 95 18.76 -2.94 35.37
CA ASN A 95 19.70 -3.80 36.08
C ASN A 95 20.06 -3.13 37.39
N ASP A 96 19.23 -3.38 38.40
CA ASP A 96 19.73 -3.60 39.76
C ASP A 96 18.74 -4.49 40.53
N LYS A 97 19.20 -5.70 40.86
CA LYS A 97 18.58 -6.53 41.88
C LYS A 97 19.01 -5.99 43.24
N SER A 98 18.07 -5.55 44.08
CA SER A 98 18.04 -5.91 45.51
C SER A 98 16.71 -5.52 46.15
N ASP A 99 16.27 -6.40 47.04
CA ASP A 99 15.03 -6.39 47.82
C ASP A 99 14.76 -5.09 48.60
N GLY A 100 13.48 -4.77 48.78
CA GLY A 100 13.03 -3.88 49.85
C GLY A 100 11.70 -3.19 49.57
N GLN A 101 10.62 -3.67 50.18
CA GLN A 101 9.33 -3.00 50.26
C GLN A 101 9.48 -1.60 50.90
N SER A 102 9.10 -0.55 50.18
CA SER A 102 8.55 0.68 50.78
C SER A 102 7.84 1.51 49.71
N GLU A 103 6.63 1.95 50.03
CA GLU A 103 5.83 2.88 49.24
C GLU A 103 6.56 4.21 49.08
N ILE A 104 6.62 4.76 47.85
CA ILE A 104 7.20 6.08 47.57
C ILE A 104 6.13 6.95 46.89
N PRO A 105 5.91 8.21 47.33
CA PRO A 105 4.78 9.04 46.90
C PRO A 105 4.89 9.49 45.44
N LEU A 106 3.75 9.85 44.83
CA LEU A 106 3.65 10.54 43.54
C LEU A 106 4.42 11.88 43.56
N ALA A 107 5.72 11.82 43.31
CA ALA A 107 6.50 12.96 42.85
C ALA A 107 6.46 12.97 41.32
N ILE A 108 6.04 14.10 40.76
CA ILE A 108 6.00 14.39 39.32
C ILE A 108 7.41 14.16 38.75
N LYS A 109 7.65 12.98 38.16
CA LYS A 109 8.89 12.66 37.45
C LYS A 109 8.99 13.57 36.24
N LYS A 110 10.08 14.33 36.20
CA LYS A 110 10.50 15.25 35.15
C LYS A 110 10.26 14.65 33.76
N ILE A 111 9.79 15.53 32.87
CA ILE A 111 9.60 15.35 31.43
C ILE A 111 10.80 14.57 30.86
N PRO A 112 10.59 13.55 29.98
CA PRO A 112 11.70 12.90 29.30
C PRO A 112 12.27 13.86 28.26
N THR A 113 13.18 14.73 28.69
CA THR A 113 14.01 15.53 27.80
C THR A 113 14.98 14.55 27.11
N SER A 114 15.05 14.57 25.78
CA SER A 114 16.03 13.79 25.03
C SER A 114 17.44 14.05 25.58
N VAL A 115 18.25 13.01 25.77
CA VAL A 115 19.61 13.06 26.37
C VAL A 115 20.52 14.08 25.65
N GLU A 116 20.31 14.33 24.36
CA GLU A 116 21.02 15.36 23.57
C GLU A 116 20.77 16.81 24.04
N LEU A 117 19.70 17.08 24.80
CA LEU A 117 19.29 18.44 25.21
C LEU A 117 19.52 18.72 26.70
N SER A 118 20.03 17.77 27.49
CA SER A 118 20.23 17.96 28.94
C SER A 118 21.38 18.91 29.29
N SER A 119 22.23 19.25 28.32
CA SER A 119 23.39 20.15 28.47
C SER A 119 23.09 21.61 28.10
N VAL A 120 21.85 21.92 27.69
CA VAL A 120 21.47 23.25 27.21
C VAL A 120 20.33 23.81 28.06
N ASP A 121 20.55 24.98 28.66
CA ASP A 121 19.51 25.66 29.43
C ASP A 121 18.28 25.96 28.56
N SER A 122 17.10 25.80 29.16
CA SER A 122 15.83 26.05 28.48
C SER A 122 14.99 27.04 29.28
N SER A 123 14.31 27.95 28.58
CA SER A 123 13.39 28.91 29.19
C SER A 123 12.01 28.28 29.42
N ALA A 124 11.31 28.66 30.49
CA ALA A 124 9.92 28.23 30.71
C ALA A 124 8.95 28.94 29.74
N THR A 125 9.24 30.19 29.35
CA THR A 125 8.38 31.02 28.51
C THR A 125 9.13 31.61 27.31
N ASN A 126 8.40 32.00 26.28
CA ASN A 126 8.93 32.67 25.09
C ASN A 126 8.86 34.21 25.18
N GLN A 127 8.58 34.78 26.36
CA GLN A 127 8.35 36.22 26.54
C GLN A 127 9.55 37.08 26.07
N ASN A 128 10.77 36.60 26.30
CA ASN A 128 12.02 37.30 25.92
C ASN A 128 12.57 36.84 24.56
N LEU A 129 11.82 36.05 23.78
CA LEU A 129 12.27 35.51 22.51
C LEU A 129 12.02 36.52 21.38
N VAL A 130 13.08 37.20 20.94
CA VAL A 130 13.03 38.12 19.80
C VAL A 130 13.22 37.35 18.49
N ASN A 131 12.36 37.58 17.51
CA ASN A 131 12.46 36.95 16.19
C ASN A 131 13.55 37.61 15.34
N MET A 132 14.75 37.02 15.35
CA MET A 132 15.89 37.48 14.56
C MET A 132 15.92 36.92 13.12
N GLY A 133 14.89 36.16 12.71
CA GLY A 133 14.80 35.59 11.36
C GLY A 133 16.02 34.75 10.98
N SER A 134 16.54 34.96 9.77
CA SER A 134 17.77 34.31 9.28
C SER A 134 19.02 34.70 10.06
N LYS A 135 19.04 35.86 10.73
CA LYS A 135 20.18 36.34 11.53
C LYS A 135 20.34 35.58 12.86
N ALA A 136 19.37 34.73 13.21
CA ALA A 136 19.44 33.88 14.41
C ALA A 136 20.47 32.74 14.27
N GLN A 137 20.74 32.32 13.04
CA GLN A 137 21.65 31.23 12.71
C GLN A 137 22.91 31.82 12.06
N GLU A 138 24.07 31.66 12.71
CA GLU A 138 25.33 32.18 12.16
C GLU A 138 25.91 31.28 11.07
N LEU A 139 25.75 29.95 11.19
CA LEU A 139 26.24 29.01 10.19
C LEU A 139 25.41 29.05 8.90
N THR A 140 26.10 29.23 7.78
CA THR A 140 25.51 29.19 6.43
C THR A 140 25.24 27.75 5.98
N ILE A 141 24.42 27.60 4.92
CA ILE A 141 24.13 26.28 4.35
C ILE A 141 25.40 25.66 3.75
N GLU A 142 26.24 26.47 3.11
CA GLU A 142 27.50 26.03 2.49
C GLU A 142 28.50 25.53 3.53
N GLU A 143 28.62 26.21 4.69
CA GLU A 143 29.45 25.74 5.80
C GLU A 143 28.94 24.41 6.39
N ILE A 144 27.61 24.23 6.48
CA ILE A 144 27.01 22.96 6.92
C ILE A 144 27.31 21.84 5.90
N GLU A 145 27.32 22.15 4.61
CA GLU A 145 27.69 21.19 3.57
C GLU A 145 29.18 20.83 3.60
N LYS A 146 30.07 21.79 3.88
CA LYS A 146 31.49 21.51 4.13
C LYS A 146 31.69 20.63 5.36
N MET A 147 31.01 20.92 6.47
CA MET A 147 31.06 20.07 7.68
C MET A 147 30.55 18.64 7.41
N LYS A 148 29.62 18.47 6.46
CA LYS A 148 29.16 17.16 6.01
C LYS A 148 30.19 16.42 5.15
N GLN A 149 31.10 17.13 4.50
CA GLN A 149 32.19 16.56 3.69
C GLN A 149 33.40 16.22 4.57
N GLU A 150 33.64 16.99 5.63
CA GLU A 150 34.67 16.76 6.66
C GLU A 150 34.33 15.61 7.63
N SER A 151 33.41 14.72 7.25
CA SER A 151 32.99 13.52 8.01
C SER A 151 32.57 13.72 9.47
N LEU A 152 32.16 14.92 9.87
CA LEU A 152 31.57 15.13 11.19
C LEU A 152 30.30 14.28 11.31
N SER A 153 30.11 13.64 12.47
CA SER A 153 28.90 12.84 12.72
C SER A 153 27.66 13.71 12.55
N SER A 154 26.55 13.11 12.06
CA SER A 154 25.27 13.81 11.97
C SER A 154 24.88 14.48 13.30
N LYS A 155 25.28 13.87 14.44
CA LYS A 155 25.09 14.44 15.79
C LYS A 155 25.94 15.69 16.01
N GLU A 156 27.23 15.64 15.69
CA GLU A 156 28.16 16.77 15.88
C GLU A 156 27.80 17.99 15.01
N ILE A 157 27.31 17.74 13.78
CA ILE A 157 26.82 18.80 12.89
C ILE A 157 25.61 19.49 13.53
N ILE A 158 24.69 18.71 14.10
CA ILE A 158 23.50 19.24 14.77
C ILE A 158 23.92 20.02 16.03
N ASP A 159 24.89 19.52 16.80
CA ASP A 159 25.41 20.21 17.98
C ASP A 159 26.09 21.54 17.64
N LYS A 160 26.90 21.58 16.58
CA LYS A 160 27.48 22.83 16.06
C LYS A 160 26.38 23.79 15.60
N ILE A 161 25.35 23.31 14.91
CA ILE A 161 24.18 24.10 14.51
C ILE A 161 23.46 24.68 15.73
N ILE A 162 23.29 23.90 16.80
CA ILE A 162 22.65 24.34 18.05
C ILE A 162 23.51 25.43 18.73
N LYS A 163 24.82 25.20 18.86
CA LYS A 163 25.76 26.16 19.48
C LYS A 163 25.81 27.50 18.74
N SER A 164 25.72 27.48 17.41
CA SER A 164 25.71 28.68 16.56
C SER A 164 24.38 29.49 16.59
N HIS A 165 23.35 28.99 17.28
CA HIS A 165 22.03 29.62 17.30
C HIS A 165 21.87 30.54 18.52
N LYS A 166 21.95 31.86 18.30
CA LYS A 166 22.01 32.91 19.35
C LYS A 166 20.94 32.82 20.43
N SER A 167 19.70 32.50 20.05
CA SER A 167 18.55 32.50 20.95
C SER A 167 18.02 31.09 21.26
N PHE A 168 18.86 30.06 21.17
CA PHE A 168 18.41 28.68 21.40
C PHE A 168 18.09 28.41 22.87
N HIS A 169 18.85 28.98 23.80
CA HIS A 169 18.61 28.89 25.25
C HIS A 169 17.29 29.54 25.69
N ASN A 170 16.87 30.61 24.99
CA ASN A 170 15.59 31.29 25.24
C ASN A 170 14.35 30.52 24.76
N LYS A 171 14.54 29.37 24.11
CA LYS A 171 13.44 28.48 23.70
C LYS A 171 13.02 27.57 24.85
N THR A 172 11.75 27.21 24.85
CA THR A 172 11.26 26.13 25.71
C THR A 172 11.85 24.78 25.29
N ALA A 173 11.95 23.84 26.24
CA ALA A 173 12.46 22.48 25.96
C ALA A 173 11.75 21.83 24.75
N TYR A 174 10.43 22.03 24.64
CA TYR A 174 9.66 21.53 23.51
C TYR A 174 9.96 22.22 22.18
N SER A 175 10.24 23.53 22.22
CA SER A 175 10.65 24.30 21.05
C SER A 175 12.06 23.94 20.60
N GLN A 176 12.95 23.63 21.54
CA GLN A 176 14.30 23.11 21.30
C GLN A 176 14.20 21.74 20.61
N GLU A 177 13.43 20.79 21.16
CA GLU A 177 13.21 19.47 20.56
C GLU A 177 12.60 19.55 19.15
N LYS A 178 11.59 20.39 18.95
CA LYS A 178 11.00 20.64 17.63
C LYS A 178 12.03 21.19 16.64
N TYR A 179 12.91 22.08 17.10
CA TYR A 179 13.99 22.61 16.27
C TYR A 179 15.00 21.53 15.89
N VAL A 180 15.45 20.72 16.86
CA VAL A 180 16.39 19.60 16.63
C VAL A 180 15.80 18.60 15.65
N ASN A 181 14.55 18.16 15.84
CA ASN A 181 13.89 17.20 14.95
C ASN A 181 13.81 17.74 13.51
N ARG A 182 13.49 19.02 13.33
CA ARG A 182 13.48 19.65 12.00
C ARG A 182 14.88 19.68 11.36
N LYS A 183 15.94 19.86 12.16
CA LYS A 183 17.32 19.80 11.66
C LYS A 183 17.73 18.37 11.33
N LYS A 184 17.36 17.38 12.15
CA LYS A 184 17.55 15.94 11.86
C LYS A 184 16.92 15.57 10.51
N GLN A 185 15.66 15.90 10.28
CA GLN A 185 14.96 15.62 9.01
C GLN A 185 15.63 16.26 7.78
N LYS A 186 16.32 17.39 7.97
CA LYS A 186 16.99 18.11 6.87
C LYS A 186 18.43 17.64 6.63
N PHE A 187 19.15 17.26 7.68
CA PHE A 187 20.61 17.13 7.65
C PHE A 187 21.14 15.77 8.07
N ALA A 188 20.41 15.00 8.86
CA ALA A 188 20.89 13.69 9.31
C ALA A 188 20.96 12.73 8.12
N LYS A 189 22.08 12.01 8.01
CA LYS A 189 22.33 11.08 6.91
C LYS A 189 21.98 9.65 7.35
N TYR A 190 20.71 9.39 7.65
CA TYR A 190 20.24 8.04 7.94
C TYR A 190 19.09 7.64 7.03
N PHE A 191 18.81 6.34 6.94
CA PHE A 191 17.64 5.81 6.22
C PHE A 191 17.17 4.51 6.87
N THR A 192 15.89 4.20 6.70
CA THR A 192 15.30 2.94 7.19
C THR A 192 14.93 2.07 5.99
N VAL A 193 15.31 0.80 6.00
CA VAL A 193 14.94 -0.15 4.93
C VAL A 193 13.72 -0.95 5.39
N GLU A 194 12.70 -1.00 4.56
CA GLU A 194 11.40 -1.62 4.84
C GLU A 194 11.04 -2.57 3.69
N TYR A 195 10.27 -3.60 4.02
CA TYR A 195 9.68 -4.47 3.00
C TYR A 195 8.76 -3.66 2.08
N LEU A 196 8.80 -3.95 0.78
CA LEU A 196 7.87 -3.37 -0.18
C LEU A 196 6.54 -4.10 -0.03
N SER A 197 5.70 -3.65 0.90
CA SER A 197 4.32 -4.11 1.03
C SER A 197 3.38 -3.29 0.15
N SER A 198 2.16 -3.79 -0.07
CA SER A 198 1.08 -3.04 -0.73
C SER A 198 0.81 -1.67 -0.07
N SER A 199 0.83 -1.58 1.26
CA SER A 199 0.67 -0.32 1.99
C SER A 199 1.83 0.65 1.75
N ASN A 200 3.08 0.15 1.75
CA ASN A 200 4.25 0.99 1.49
C ASN A 200 4.34 1.43 0.03
N LEU A 201 3.89 0.60 -0.92
CA LEU A 201 3.80 0.97 -2.33
C LEU A 201 2.77 2.08 -2.55
N LEU A 202 1.59 1.98 -1.94
CA LEU A 202 0.60 3.05 -1.96
C LEU A 202 1.18 4.35 -1.38
N GLN A 203 1.85 4.28 -0.22
CA GLN A 203 2.48 5.47 0.39
C GLN A 203 3.56 6.07 -0.51
N PHE A 204 4.37 5.25 -1.17
CA PHE A 204 5.37 5.73 -2.13
C PHE A 204 4.72 6.47 -3.31
N LEU A 205 3.63 5.95 -3.88
CA LEU A 205 2.91 6.61 -4.97
C LEU A 205 2.31 7.95 -4.53
N ILE A 206 1.79 8.02 -3.29
CA ILE A 206 1.30 9.26 -2.69
C ILE A 206 2.44 10.28 -2.53
N ASP A 207 3.60 9.86 -1.99
CA ASP A 207 4.77 10.73 -1.79
C ASP A 207 5.34 11.24 -3.12
N LYS A 208 5.24 10.43 -4.17
CA LYS A 208 5.63 10.78 -5.55
C LYS A 208 4.66 11.78 -6.20
N GLY A 209 3.46 11.94 -5.66
CA GLY A 209 2.40 12.80 -6.20
C GLY A 209 1.43 12.11 -7.15
N ASP A 210 1.52 10.79 -7.32
CA ASP A 210 0.67 9.99 -8.20
C ASP A 210 -0.70 9.68 -7.54
N ILE A 211 -1.27 10.62 -6.77
CA ILE A 211 -2.51 10.40 -5.99
C ILE A 211 -3.74 10.13 -6.87
N GLN A 212 -3.86 10.85 -8.00
CA GLN A 212 -4.97 10.66 -8.93
C GLN A 212 -4.86 9.34 -9.70
N ARG A 213 -3.63 8.88 -9.98
CA ARG A 213 -3.39 7.57 -10.60
C ARG A 213 -3.92 6.42 -9.75
N VAL A 214 -3.78 6.53 -8.42
CA VAL A 214 -4.32 5.54 -7.47
C VAL A 214 -5.76 5.85 -7.06
N LEU A 215 -6.47 6.68 -7.83
CA LEU A 215 -7.87 7.04 -7.59
C LEU A 215 -8.14 7.58 -6.18
N ASP A 216 -7.15 8.26 -5.59
CA ASP A 216 -7.20 8.82 -4.22
C ASP A 216 -7.46 7.79 -3.10
N MET A 217 -7.13 6.52 -3.30
CA MET A 217 -7.35 5.49 -2.29
C MET A 217 -6.45 5.68 -1.05
N SER A 218 -6.95 5.23 0.10
CA SER A 218 -6.23 5.20 1.37
C SER A 218 -5.98 3.78 1.86
N GLN A 219 -5.03 3.64 2.77
CA GLN A 219 -4.66 2.34 3.34
C GLN A 219 -5.85 1.70 4.06
N GLU A 220 -6.62 2.48 4.81
CA GLU A 220 -7.81 2.01 5.53
C GLU A 220 -8.93 1.57 4.58
N SER A 221 -9.16 2.28 3.46
CA SER A 221 -10.15 1.89 2.47
C SER A 221 -9.77 0.58 1.77
N MET A 222 -8.50 0.42 1.39
CA MET A 222 -8.03 -0.84 0.80
C MET A 222 -8.04 -1.98 1.81
N GLY A 223 -7.66 -1.72 3.07
CA GLY A 223 -7.74 -2.71 4.15
C GLY A 223 -9.17 -3.19 4.40
N MET A 224 -10.13 -2.26 4.39
CA MET A 224 -11.56 -2.59 4.50
C MET A 224 -12.06 -3.35 3.28
N LEU A 225 -11.69 -2.94 2.06
CA LEU A 225 -12.03 -3.64 0.81
C LEU A 225 -11.61 -5.10 0.84
N LEU A 226 -10.35 -5.38 1.23
CA LEU A 226 -9.83 -6.76 1.30
C LEU A 226 -10.64 -7.64 2.26
N ASN A 227 -11.14 -7.07 3.34
CA ASN A 227 -11.92 -7.79 4.34
C ASN A 227 -13.38 -7.96 3.91
N LEU A 228 -14.02 -6.92 3.38
CA LEU A 228 -15.41 -6.97 2.89
C LEU A 228 -15.55 -7.92 1.69
N ALA A 229 -14.54 -7.93 0.81
CA ALA A 229 -14.46 -8.85 -0.32
C ALA A 229 -14.06 -10.28 0.09
N ASN A 230 -13.75 -10.51 1.37
CA ASN A 230 -13.34 -11.80 1.91
C ASN A 230 -12.21 -12.44 1.09
N ILE A 231 -11.13 -11.68 0.86
CA ILE A 231 -9.97 -12.13 0.09
C ILE A 231 -9.20 -13.19 0.88
N GLN A 232 -8.98 -14.35 0.26
CA GLN A 232 -8.40 -15.55 0.83
C GLN A 232 -7.45 -16.23 -0.16
N PRO A 233 -6.46 -17.02 0.31
CA PRO A 233 -5.42 -17.61 -0.55
C PRO A 233 -5.91 -18.53 -1.68
N ASN A 234 -7.10 -19.13 -1.56
CA ASN A 234 -7.63 -20.11 -2.52
C ASN A 234 -8.81 -19.60 -3.37
N GLY A 235 -9.25 -18.36 -3.16
CA GLY A 235 -10.39 -17.81 -3.91
C GLY A 235 -10.01 -17.41 -5.34
N ASN A 236 -10.98 -17.49 -6.25
CA ASN A 236 -10.87 -16.96 -7.61
C ASN A 236 -11.64 -15.65 -7.70
N TYR A 237 -10.92 -14.52 -7.71
CA TYR A 237 -11.51 -13.19 -7.64
C TYR A 237 -11.54 -12.53 -9.00
N LEU A 238 -12.70 -11.98 -9.34
CA LEU A 238 -12.85 -11.10 -10.49
C LEU A 238 -12.44 -9.69 -10.08
N CYS A 239 -11.57 -9.06 -10.86
CA CYS A 239 -10.95 -7.79 -10.53
C CYS A 239 -11.01 -6.84 -11.72
N MET A 240 -11.38 -5.58 -11.49
CA MET A 240 -11.11 -4.48 -12.43
C MET A 240 -10.22 -3.46 -11.72
N ASP A 241 -9.07 -3.15 -12.31
CA ASP A 241 -8.06 -2.28 -11.71
C ASP A 241 -7.50 -1.28 -12.75
N GLU A 242 -7.78 0.00 -12.55
CA GLU A 242 -7.31 1.10 -13.40
C GLU A 242 -6.03 1.79 -12.84
N THR A 243 -5.53 1.36 -11.69
CA THR A 243 -4.42 2.02 -10.97
C THR A 243 -3.02 1.65 -11.51
N GLY A 244 -2.97 0.75 -12.50
CA GLY A 244 -1.74 0.14 -12.99
C GLY A 244 -1.31 -1.09 -12.20
N GLY A 245 -2.25 -1.77 -11.52
CA GLY A 245 -2.01 -3.01 -10.78
C GLY A 245 -1.87 -2.87 -9.26
N LEU A 246 -2.21 -1.72 -8.67
CA LEU A 246 -2.09 -1.55 -7.21
C LEU A 246 -3.13 -2.38 -6.47
N LEU A 247 -4.40 -2.39 -6.91
CA LEU A 247 -5.44 -3.23 -6.29
C LEU A 247 -5.10 -4.72 -6.46
N VAL A 248 -4.63 -5.12 -7.65
CA VAL A 248 -4.13 -6.49 -7.88
C VAL A 248 -3.02 -6.82 -6.90
N TYR A 249 -2.07 -5.91 -6.68
CA TYR A 249 -1.00 -6.12 -5.71
C TYR A 249 -1.50 -6.24 -4.26
N PHE A 250 -2.48 -5.43 -3.83
CA PHE A 250 -3.13 -5.60 -2.52
C PHE A 250 -3.77 -6.99 -2.35
N LEU A 251 -4.41 -7.52 -3.41
CA LEU A 251 -4.99 -8.85 -3.41
C LEU A 251 -3.90 -9.94 -3.28
N LEU A 252 -2.88 -9.89 -4.14
CA LEU A 252 -1.79 -10.88 -4.13
C LEU A 252 -1.06 -10.91 -2.79
N GLU A 253 -0.72 -9.73 -2.23
CA GLU A 253 -0.10 -9.62 -0.91
C GLU A 253 -0.96 -10.24 0.19
N ARG A 254 -2.28 -10.08 0.13
CA ARG A 254 -3.19 -10.71 1.10
C ARG A 254 -3.29 -12.22 0.91
N MET A 255 -3.31 -12.69 -0.33
CA MET A 255 -3.50 -14.10 -0.67
C MET A 255 -2.24 -14.93 -0.43
N PHE A 256 -1.06 -14.36 -0.68
CA PHE A 256 0.19 -15.12 -0.73
C PHE A 256 1.31 -14.53 0.14
N GLY A 257 1.19 -13.29 0.60
CA GLY A 257 2.16 -12.68 1.52
C GLY A 257 3.57 -12.53 0.93
N GLY A 258 3.70 -12.35 -0.39
CA GLY A 258 5.00 -12.27 -1.06
C GLY A 258 5.66 -13.61 -1.36
N ASP A 259 5.06 -14.72 -0.94
CA ASP A 259 5.63 -16.06 -1.13
C ASP A 259 5.43 -16.59 -2.55
N ASN A 260 6.51 -16.62 -3.32
CA ASN A 260 6.56 -17.15 -4.68
C ASN A 260 6.35 -18.66 -4.77
N GLU A 261 6.57 -19.39 -3.68
CA GLU A 261 6.46 -20.86 -3.61
C GLU A 261 5.21 -21.30 -2.84
N SER A 262 4.26 -20.38 -2.65
CA SER A 262 2.98 -20.67 -2.00
C SER A 262 2.26 -21.82 -2.68
N LYS A 263 1.70 -22.73 -1.89
CA LYS A 263 0.92 -23.89 -2.39
C LYS A 263 -0.54 -23.55 -2.64
N SER A 264 -0.94 -22.31 -2.38
CA SER A 264 -2.32 -21.86 -2.52
C SER A 264 -2.66 -21.69 -4.00
N ASN A 265 -3.88 -22.04 -4.39
CA ASN A 265 -4.26 -22.07 -5.82
C ASN A 265 -5.17 -20.91 -6.24
N GLY A 266 -5.29 -19.87 -5.40
CA GLY A 266 -6.15 -18.72 -5.69
C GLY A 266 -5.69 -17.95 -6.92
N LYS A 267 -6.61 -17.22 -7.52
CA LYS A 267 -6.37 -16.49 -8.77
C LYS A 267 -7.03 -15.13 -8.75
N VAL A 268 -6.40 -14.18 -9.40
CA VAL A 268 -6.95 -12.85 -9.68
C VAL A 268 -7.14 -12.72 -11.19
N ILE A 269 -8.40 -12.63 -11.61
CA ILE A 269 -8.77 -12.49 -13.01
C ILE A 269 -9.06 -11.01 -13.24
N VAL A 270 -8.14 -10.35 -13.92
CA VAL A 270 -8.17 -8.92 -14.20
C VAL A 270 -8.89 -8.68 -15.52
N ILE A 271 -10.06 -8.07 -15.45
CA ILE A 271 -10.78 -7.57 -16.60
C ILE A 271 -10.32 -6.13 -16.87
N HIS A 272 -9.98 -5.84 -18.12
CA HIS A 272 -9.41 -4.55 -18.52
C HIS A 272 -10.04 -3.96 -19.79
N GLU A 273 -9.98 -2.65 -19.93
CA GLU A 273 -10.59 -1.90 -21.03
C GLU A 273 -9.85 -2.00 -22.36
N ASN A 274 -8.51 -1.97 -22.31
CA ASN A 274 -7.68 -1.95 -23.51
C ASN A 274 -7.38 -3.37 -24.01
N GLU A 275 -6.61 -3.48 -25.10
CA GLU A 275 -6.12 -4.78 -25.61
C GLU A 275 -5.25 -5.52 -24.58
N HIS A 276 -4.52 -4.77 -23.72
CA HIS A 276 -3.66 -5.33 -22.68
C HIS A 276 -3.94 -4.65 -21.34
N ALA A 277 -3.87 -5.43 -20.26
CA ALA A 277 -3.96 -4.89 -18.90
C ALA A 277 -2.75 -4.02 -18.57
N ASN A 278 -2.99 -2.89 -17.89
CA ASN A 278 -1.92 -2.12 -17.28
C ASN A 278 -1.63 -2.66 -15.87
N LEU A 279 -0.60 -3.49 -15.74
CA LEU A 279 -0.14 -4.06 -14.46
C LEU A 279 1.31 -3.66 -14.13
N ASP A 280 1.74 -2.50 -14.61
CA ASP A 280 3.12 -2.01 -14.52
C ASP A 280 3.67 -1.93 -13.09
N LEU A 281 2.81 -1.80 -12.07
CA LEU A 281 3.26 -1.76 -10.68
C LEU A 281 3.76 -3.13 -10.18
N LEU A 282 3.33 -4.24 -10.80
CA LEU A 282 3.79 -5.58 -10.42
C LEU A 282 5.28 -5.81 -10.71
N LYS A 283 5.92 -4.96 -11.52
CA LYS A 283 7.39 -5.00 -11.69
C LYS A 283 8.15 -4.73 -10.38
N PHE A 284 7.52 -4.07 -9.41
CA PHE A 284 8.10 -3.81 -8.09
C PHE A 284 7.77 -4.91 -7.07
N ALA A 285 6.84 -5.83 -7.39
CA ALA A 285 6.20 -6.71 -6.42
C ALA A 285 7.07 -7.88 -5.95
N ASN A 286 8.27 -8.06 -6.51
CA ASN A 286 9.18 -9.18 -6.25
C ASN A 286 8.55 -10.58 -6.51
N TYR A 287 7.43 -10.64 -7.23
CA TYR A 287 6.87 -11.89 -7.75
C TYR A 287 7.60 -12.29 -9.04
N SER A 288 7.88 -13.58 -9.17
CA SER A 288 8.43 -14.18 -10.37
C SER A 288 7.41 -14.17 -11.51
N GLU A 289 7.88 -14.13 -12.76
CA GLU A 289 7.01 -14.22 -13.93
C GLU A 289 6.17 -15.49 -13.94
N LYS A 290 6.72 -16.59 -13.41
CA LYS A 290 6.00 -17.86 -13.26
C LYS A 290 4.82 -17.70 -12.31
N PHE A 291 5.05 -17.15 -11.12
CA PHE A 291 4.02 -16.89 -10.12
C PHE A 291 2.90 -15.99 -10.68
N ILE A 292 3.28 -14.86 -11.31
CA ILE A 292 2.31 -13.93 -11.89
C ILE A 292 1.47 -14.65 -12.96
N LYS A 293 2.08 -15.47 -13.81
CA LYS A 293 1.34 -16.21 -14.85
C LYS A 293 0.40 -17.28 -14.28
N GLU A 294 0.75 -17.88 -13.15
CA GLU A 294 -0.06 -18.91 -12.48
C GLU A 294 -1.25 -18.32 -11.74
N HIS A 295 -1.08 -17.16 -11.09
CA HIS A 295 -2.09 -16.54 -10.21
C HIS A 295 -2.81 -15.32 -10.80
N VAL A 296 -2.27 -14.68 -11.83
CA VAL A 296 -2.88 -13.51 -12.47
C VAL A 296 -3.24 -13.86 -13.91
N HIS A 297 -4.50 -13.67 -14.25
CA HIS A 297 -5.00 -13.87 -15.61
C HIS A 297 -5.67 -12.59 -16.08
N THR A 298 -5.42 -12.20 -17.32
CA THR A 298 -5.92 -10.94 -17.88
C THR A 298 -6.84 -11.23 -19.04
N VAL A 299 -8.03 -10.62 -19.06
CA VAL A 299 -9.01 -10.77 -20.14
C VAL A 299 -9.56 -9.39 -20.48
N SER A 300 -9.65 -9.05 -21.76
CA SER A 300 -10.25 -7.77 -22.17
C SER A 300 -11.76 -7.78 -21.90
N LEU A 301 -12.37 -6.60 -21.74
CA LEU A 301 -13.84 -6.50 -21.59
C LEU A 301 -14.58 -7.16 -22.76
N LEU A 302 -14.04 -7.03 -23.98
CA LEU A 302 -14.61 -7.63 -25.18
C LEU A 302 -14.56 -9.16 -25.07
N ASP A 303 -13.38 -9.73 -24.85
CA ASP A 303 -13.21 -11.19 -24.75
C ASP A 303 -13.98 -11.78 -23.55
N PHE A 304 -14.22 -10.99 -22.50
CA PHE A 304 -14.96 -11.45 -21.32
C PHE A 304 -16.47 -11.55 -21.57
N PHE A 305 -17.05 -10.54 -22.23
CA PHE A 305 -18.50 -10.52 -22.50
C PHE A 305 -18.89 -11.21 -23.81
N GLU A 306 -18.01 -11.18 -24.80
CA GLU A 306 -18.18 -11.78 -26.13
C GLU A 306 -17.00 -12.71 -26.43
N PRO A 307 -16.85 -13.82 -25.67
CA PRO A 307 -15.74 -14.73 -25.87
C PRO A 307 -15.81 -15.42 -27.24
N PRO A 308 -14.66 -15.70 -27.87
CA PRO A 308 -14.62 -16.44 -29.13
C PRO A 308 -15.13 -17.86 -28.94
N THR A 309 -15.79 -18.42 -29.94
CA THR A 309 -16.28 -19.81 -29.87
C THR A 309 -15.14 -20.82 -30.06
N LEU A 310 -15.32 -22.05 -29.56
CA LEU A 310 -14.35 -23.14 -29.76
C LEU A 310 -14.09 -23.40 -31.26
N GLU A 311 -15.14 -23.30 -32.07
CA GLU A 311 -15.08 -23.48 -33.52
C GLU A 311 -14.19 -22.42 -34.18
N GLU A 312 -14.40 -21.12 -33.88
CA GLU A 312 -13.56 -20.02 -34.38
C GLU A 312 -12.08 -20.17 -34.03
N ILE A 313 -11.79 -20.65 -32.81
CA ILE A 313 -10.41 -20.87 -32.37
C ILE A 313 -9.78 -22.04 -33.15
N GLN A 314 -10.52 -23.14 -33.32
CA GLN A 314 -10.04 -24.34 -34.01
C GLN A 314 -9.86 -24.12 -35.51
N GLU A 315 -10.76 -23.37 -36.17
CA GLU A 315 -10.62 -22.98 -37.57
C GLU A 315 -9.29 -22.25 -37.82
N ARG A 316 -8.88 -21.40 -36.88
CA ARG A 316 -7.62 -20.65 -36.98
C ARG A 316 -6.40 -21.50 -36.64
N PHE A 317 -6.50 -22.40 -35.65
CA PHE A 317 -5.41 -23.29 -35.28
C PHE A 317 -5.88 -24.52 -34.48
N THR A 318 -5.66 -25.71 -35.03
CA THR A 318 -5.74 -26.98 -34.28
C THR A 318 -4.34 -27.47 -33.90
N PRO A 319 -4.07 -27.77 -32.61
CA PRO A 319 -2.79 -28.34 -32.19
C PRO A 319 -2.49 -29.69 -32.85
N LEU A 320 -1.21 -29.91 -33.17
CA LEU A 320 -0.70 -31.22 -33.54
C LEU A 320 -0.63 -32.15 -32.31
N PRO A 321 -0.65 -33.48 -32.51
CA PRO A 321 -0.37 -34.44 -31.45
C PRO A 321 0.93 -34.11 -30.70
N LYS A 322 0.93 -34.35 -29.38
CA LYS A 322 2.02 -33.91 -28.48
C LYS A 322 3.38 -34.51 -28.85
N GLU A 323 3.40 -35.72 -29.41
CA GLU A 323 4.61 -36.40 -29.87
C GLU A 323 5.20 -35.73 -31.11
N GLU A 324 4.35 -35.46 -32.11
CA GLU A 324 4.74 -34.75 -33.32
C GLU A 324 5.23 -33.34 -33.00
N ALA A 325 4.49 -32.61 -32.16
CA ALA A 325 4.85 -31.27 -31.68
C ALA A 325 6.23 -31.21 -30.99
N ARG A 326 6.66 -32.28 -30.32
CA ARG A 326 7.99 -32.41 -29.71
C ARG A 326 9.08 -32.71 -30.72
N ALA A 327 8.75 -33.43 -31.79
CA ALA A 327 9.68 -33.79 -32.86
C ALA A 327 10.04 -32.60 -33.77
N LEU A 328 9.23 -31.54 -33.82
CA LEU A 328 9.56 -30.31 -34.55
C LEU A 328 10.89 -29.69 -34.07
N LYS A 329 11.75 -29.28 -35.03
CA LYS A 329 13.04 -28.64 -34.77
C LYS A 329 13.15 -27.26 -35.45
N GLY A 330 14.08 -26.44 -34.96
CA GLY A 330 14.43 -25.14 -35.55
C GLY A 330 13.27 -24.13 -35.60
N GLY A 331 13.22 -23.32 -36.66
CA GLY A 331 12.22 -22.26 -36.82
C GLY A 331 10.77 -22.75 -36.88
N LYS A 332 10.53 -23.96 -37.43
CA LYS A 332 9.19 -24.57 -37.46
C LYS A 332 8.65 -24.83 -36.04
N LYS A 333 9.52 -25.26 -35.11
CA LYS A 333 9.18 -25.40 -33.68
C LYS A 333 8.76 -24.06 -33.09
N ASN A 334 9.58 -23.02 -33.24
CA ASN A 334 9.29 -21.71 -32.65
C ASN A 334 7.98 -21.09 -33.18
N SER A 335 7.71 -21.21 -34.48
CA SER A 335 6.46 -20.74 -35.10
C SER A 335 5.24 -21.53 -34.59
N TYR A 336 5.36 -22.86 -34.46
CA TYR A 336 4.31 -23.70 -33.88
C TYR A 336 4.01 -23.34 -32.43
N TYR A 337 5.02 -23.29 -31.56
CA TYR A 337 4.82 -22.97 -30.14
C TYR A 337 4.32 -21.53 -29.91
N ARG A 338 4.61 -20.59 -30.82
CA ARG A 338 3.99 -19.25 -30.80
C ARG A 338 2.49 -19.32 -31.04
N ARG A 339 2.05 -20.08 -32.06
CA ARG A 339 0.62 -20.30 -32.33
C ARG A 339 -0.07 -21.12 -31.24
N LEU A 340 0.62 -22.11 -30.67
CA LEU A 340 0.13 -22.88 -29.54
C LEU A 340 -0.06 -22.02 -28.29
N ARG A 341 0.82 -21.04 -28.03
CA ARG A 341 0.62 -20.07 -26.95
C ARG A 341 -0.65 -19.25 -27.14
N TRP A 342 -0.86 -18.72 -28.35
CA TRP A 342 -2.12 -18.03 -28.68
C TRP A 342 -3.34 -18.93 -28.44
N TYR A 343 -3.31 -20.17 -28.95
CA TYR A 343 -4.40 -21.14 -28.75
C TYR A 343 -4.67 -21.42 -27.27
N ASN A 344 -3.63 -21.62 -26.46
CA ASN A 344 -3.77 -21.82 -25.01
C ASN A 344 -4.33 -20.57 -24.31
N THR A 345 -3.97 -19.36 -24.75
CA THR A 345 -4.57 -18.12 -24.23
C THR A 345 -6.07 -18.06 -24.55
N GLN A 346 -6.48 -18.44 -25.77
CA GLN A 346 -7.90 -18.46 -26.12
C GLN A 346 -8.69 -19.53 -25.35
N LEU A 347 -8.11 -20.72 -25.15
CA LEU A 347 -8.71 -21.75 -24.30
C LEU A 347 -8.86 -21.27 -22.85
N GLN A 348 -7.86 -20.56 -22.32
CA GLN A 348 -7.94 -19.98 -20.99
C GLN A 348 -9.07 -18.96 -20.89
N VAL A 349 -9.27 -18.12 -21.92
CA VAL A 349 -10.42 -17.20 -21.97
C VAL A 349 -11.72 -17.99 -21.90
N LEU A 350 -11.89 -19.04 -22.71
CA LEU A 350 -13.07 -19.90 -22.68
C LEU A 350 -13.33 -20.54 -21.32
N GLU A 351 -12.28 -21.03 -20.65
CA GLU A 351 -12.38 -21.58 -19.29
C GLU A 351 -12.88 -20.52 -18.29
N LEU A 352 -12.41 -19.27 -18.43
CA LEU A 352 -12.76 -18.16 -17.53
C LEU A 352 -14.11 -17.51 -17.83
N THR A 353 -14.61 -17.59 -19.07
CA THR A 353 -15.86 -16.93 -19.51
C THR A 353 -17.05 -17.89 -19.68
N GLY A 354 -16.81 -19.21 -19.61
CA GLY A 354 -17.84 -20.24 -19.67
C GLY A 354 -18.78 -20.25 -18.46
N ASN A 355 -19.09 -21.43 -17.93
CA ASN A 355 -19.95 -21.58 -16.73
C ASN A 355 -19.19 -21.40 -15.41
N PHE A 356 -17.98 -20.86 -15.47
CA PHE A 356 -17.16 -20.59 -14.30
C PHE A 356 -17.78 -19.46 -13.47
N LEU A 357 -17.84 -19.66 -12.15
CA LEU A 357 -18.35 -18.67 -11.21
C LEU A 357 -17.24 -18.25 -10.24
N TYR A 358 -17.09 -16.95 -10.04
CA TYR A 358 -16.07 -16.34 -9.20
C TYR A 358 -16.50 -16.24 -7.74
N ASP A 359 -15.53 -16.20 -6.83
CA ASP A 359 -15.70 -16.17 -5.37
C ASP A 359 -15.90 -14.75 -4.81
N GLY A 360 -15.74 -13.74 -5.64
CA GLY A 360 -15.98 -12.33 -5.30
C GLY A 360 -15.62 -11.41 -6.46
N LEU A 361 -16.13 -10.18 -6.39
CA LEU A 361 -15.84 -9.12 -7.36
C LEU A 361 -15.29 -7.90 -6.64
N VAL A 362 -14.11 -7.45 -7.04
CA VAL A 362 -13.50 -6.20 -6.58
C VAL A 362 -13.28 -5.26 -7.75
N VAL A 363 -13.67 -3.99 -7.60
CA VAL A 363 -13.67 -3.03 -8.70
C VAL A 363 -13.06 -1.72 -8.25
N ALA A 364 -12.05 -1.23 -8.96
CA ALA A 364 -11.48 0.11 -8.85
C ALA A 364 -11.24 0.67 -10.26
N THR A 365 -12.33 1.15 -10.87
CA THR A 365 -12.37 1.73 -12.23
C THR A 365 -13.24 2.97 -12.24
N THR A 366 -13.02 3.83 -13.22
CA THR A 366 -13.80 5.03 -13.51
C THR A 366 -14.88 4.81 -14.57
N LEU A 367 -15.04 3.58 -15.08
CA LEU A 367 -16.17 3.22 -15.95
C LEU A 367 -17.52 3.45 -15.26
N HIS A 368 -18.55 3.55 -16.09
CA HIS A 368 -19.92 3.69 -15.65
C HIS A 368 -20.43 2.40 -14.95
N LEU A 369 -20.29 2.37 -13.62
CA LEU A 369 -20.57 1.22 -12.77
C LEU A 369 -22.00 0.67 -12.88
N PRO A 370 -23.07 1.50 -12.95
CA PRO A 370 -24.45 1.01 -13.04
C PRO A 370 -24.69 0.04 -14.19
N THR A 371 -23.97 0.19 -15.29
CA THR A 371 -24.10 -0.68 -16.48
C THR A 371 -23.13 -1.86 -16.50
N VAL A 372 -21.99 -1.73 -15.83
CA VAL A 372 -20.91 -2.73 -15.87
C VAL A 372 -21.05 -3.75 -14.75
N VAL A 373 -21.32 -3.32 -13.51
CA VAL A 373 -21.40 -4.20 -12.34
C VAL A 373 -22.49 -5.27 -12.48
N PRO A 374 -23.71 -4.96 -12.96
CA PRO A 374 -24.73 -5.99 -13.20
C PRO A 374 -24.29 -7.10 -14.15
N LYS A 375 -23.58 -6.75 -15.22
CA LYS A 375 -23.08 -7.72 -16.21
C LYS A 375 -21.96 -8.58 -15.63
N LEU A 376 -21.03 -8.00 -14.87
CA LEU A 376 -19.95 -8.75 -14.22
C LEU A 376 -20.47 -9.71 -13.14
N ALA A 377 -21.47 -9.27 -12.37
CA ALA A 377 -22.06 -10.06 -11.28
C ALA A 377 -22.80 -11.32 -11.73
N GLU A 378 -23.09 -11.46 -13.03
CA GLU A 378 -23.64 -12.70 -13.59
C GLU A 378 -22.69 -13.88 -13.46
N LYS A 379 -21.37 -13.61 -13.50
CA LYS A 379 -20.32 -14.60 -13.31
C LYS A 379 -19.87 -14.75 -11.85
N VAL A 380 -20.52 -14.07 -10.91
CA VAL A 380 -20.20 -14.19 -9.47
C VAL A 380 -21.16 -15.18 -8.82
N HIS A 381 -20.64 -16.10 -8.01
CA HIS A 381 -21.48 -17.11 -7.34
C HIS A 381 -22.44 -16.46 -6.32
N GLY A 382 -23.56 -17.14 -6.03
CA GLY A 382 -24.47 -16.75 -4.94
C GLY A 382 -23.76 -16.68 -3.58
N SER A 383 -24.22 -15.78 -2.72
CA SER A 383 -23.65 -15.48 -1.40
C SER A 383 -22.25 -14.86 -1.41
N ARG A 384 -21.68 -14.50 -2.57
CA ARG A 384 -20.34 -13.90 -2.65
C ARG A 384 -20.36 -12.38 -2.56
N PRO A 385 -19.32 -11.76 -1.96
CA PRO A 385 -19.26 -10.32 -1.79
C PRO A 385 -18.88 -9.62 -3.10
N ILE A 386 -19.43 -8.42 -3.27
CA ILE A 386 -19.09 -7.49 -4.34
C ILE A 386 -18.67 -6.19 -3.65
N VAL A 387 -17.47 -5.69 -3.98
CA VAL A 387 -16.94 -4.44 -3.44
C VAL A 387 -16.47 -3.54 -4.57
N CYS A 388 -17.09 -2.37 -4.70
CA CYS A 388 -16.68 -1.35 -5.67
C CYS A 388 -16.10 -0.15 -4.92
N TYR A 389 -14.84 0.17 -5.21
CA TYR A 389 -14.18 1.38 -4.76
C TYR A 389 -14.54 2.55 -5.69
N GLY A 390 -14.81 3.70 -5.11
CA GLY A 390 -14.99 4.95 -5.84
C GLY A 390 -14.39 6.13 -5.09
N GLN A 391 -13.72 7.03 -5.80
CA GLN A 391 -13.22 8.29 -5.21
C GLN A 391 -14.38 9.18 -4.76
N PHE A 392 -15.47 9.20 -5.52
CA PHE A 392 -16.64 10.04 -5.29
C PHE A 392 -17.83 9.20 -4.83
N LYS A 393 -18.52 9.69 -3.79
CA LYS A 393 -19.68 9.01 -3.21
C LYS A 393 -20.86 8.97 -4.18
N GLU A 394 -21.01 10.01 -5.00
CA GLU A 394 -22.12 10.21 -5.94
C GLU A 394 -22.16 9.11 -7.00
N THR A 395 -20.99 8.67 -7.51
CA THR A 395 -20.89 7.54 -8.44
C THR A 395 -21.41 6.24 -7.80
N LEU A 396 -21.11 6.03 -6.52
CA LEU A 396 -21.58 4.84 -5.79
C LEU A 396 -23.05 4.94 -5.39
N LEU A 397 -23.58 6.17 -5.22
CA LEU A 397 -24.99 6.40 -4.96
C LEU A 397 -25.86 5.98 -6.15
N GLU A 398 -25.46 6.36 -7.36
CA GLU A 398 -26.13 5.94 -8.60
C GLU A 398 -26.10 4.42 -8.76
N LEU A 399 -24.94 3.80 -8.50
CA LEU A 399 -24.80 2.35 -8.51
C LEU A 399 -25.73 1.70 -7.47
N ALA A 400 -25.75 2.19 -6.23
CA ALA A 400 -26.56 1.63 -5.16
C ALA A 400 -28.06 1.65 -5.52
N HIS A 401 -28.56 2.75 -6.09
CA HIS A 401 -29.94 2.83 -6.57
C HIS A 401 -30.25 1.85 -7.70
N THR A 402 -29.32 1.67 -8.63
CA THR A 402 -29.45 0.71 -9.73
C THR A 402 -29.50 -0.73 -9.22
N LEU A 403 -28.61 -1.07 -8.29
CA LEU A 403 -28.57 -2.40 -7.68
C LEU A 403 -29.77 -2.66 -6.76
N TYR A 404 -30.37 -1.62 -6.17
CA TYR A 404 -31.56 -1.75 -5.34
C TYR A 404 -32.77 -2.30 -6.11
N SER A 405 -32.91 -1.92 -7.38
CA SER A 405 -33.97 -2.45 -8.26
C SER A 405 -33.72 -3.87 -8.76
N ASP A 406 -32.50 -4.40 -8.62
CA ASP A 406 -32.13 -5.71 -9.13
C ASP A 406 -32.05 -6.73 -7.98
N LEU A 407 -32.98 -7.70 -7.99
CA LEU A 407 -33.13 -8.72 -6.95
C LEU A 407 -31.90 -9.63 -6.79
N ARG A 408 -30.95 -9.61 -7.74
CA ARG A 408 -29.69 -10.37 -7.66
C ARG A 408 -28.70 -9.78 -6.65
N PHE A 409 -28.96 -8.57 -6.14
CA PHE A 409 -28.07 -7.87 -5.20
C PHE A 409 -28.76 -7.66 -3.86
N LEU A 410 -28.09 -8.09 -2.80
CA LEU A 410 -28.58 -7.94 -1.43
C LEU A 410 -27.97 -6.70 -0.78
N ALA A 411 -28.84 -5.77 -0.38
CA ALA A 411 -28.55 -4.63 0.50
C ALA A 411 -27.27 -3.83 0.14
N PRO A 412 -27.23 -3.18 -1.04
CA PRO A 412 -26.10 -2.33 -1.42
C PRO A 412 -25.90 -1.20 -0.42
N SER A 413 -24.71 -1.18 0.18
CA SER A 413 -24.35 -0.29 1.29
C SER A 413 -23.12 0.54 0.93
N ILE A 414 -23.21 1.86 1.09
CA ILE A 414 -22.06 2.76 0.89
C ILE A 414 -21.37 2.97 2.23
N LEU A 415 -20.07 2.73 2.26
CA LEU A 415 -19.23 2.78 3.44
C LEU A 415 -18.10 3.79 3.24
N GLU A 416 -17.76 4.49 4.32
CA GLU A 416 -16.64 5.42 4.40
C GLU A 416 -15.78 5.07 5.61
N THR A 417 -14.47 5.06 5.43
CA THR A 417 -13.51 4.91 6.54
C THR A 417 -12.41 5.95 6.41
N ARG A 418 -11.96 6.49 7.54
CA ARG A 418 -10.95 7.56 7.61
C ARG A 418 -9.98 7.30 8.76
N CYS A 419 -8.69 7.36 8.46
CA CYS A 419 -7.65 7.31 9.47
C CYS A 419 -7.33 8.73 9.98
N ARG A 420 -7.20 8.92 11.30
CA ARG A 420 -6.71 10.18 11.90
C ARG A 420 -5.51 9.91 12.81
N PRO A 421 -4.28 10.04 12.30
CA PRO A 421 -3.08 9.82 13.10
C PRO A 421 -2.94 10.85 14.23
N TYR A 422 -2.39 10.39 15.36
CA TYR A 422 -2.02 11.25 16.49
C TYR A 422 -0.52 11.52 16.49
N GLN A 423 -0.13 12.70 16.96
CA GLN A 423 1.25 12.95 17.40
C GLN A 423 1.47 12.16 18.69
N SER A 424 2.11 11.00 18.57
CA SER A 424 2.30 10.06 19.67
C SER A 424 3.53 10.38 20.54
N VAL A 425 3.73 11.65 20.90
CA VAL A 425 4.80 12.08 21.82
C VAL A 425 4.19 12.35 23.19
N ARG A 426 4.73 11.72 24.24
CA ARG A 426 4.23 11.87 25.62
C ARG A 426 4.23 13.36 26.04
N GLY A 427 3.14 13.79 26.67
CA GLY A 427 2.95 15.20 27.06
C GLY A 427 2.58 16.14 25.91
N LYS A 428 2.48 15.64 24.67
CA LYS A 428 2.13 16.43 23.47
C LYS A 428 1.17 15.65 22.55
N LEU A 429 0.27 14.87 23.14
CA LEU A 429 -0.69 14.08 22.39
C LEU A 429 -1.79 15.00 21.84
N HIS A 430 -1.85 15.08 20.51
CA HIS A 430 -2.95 15.66 19.78
C HIS A 430 -3.00 15.04 18.38
N PRO A 431 -4.15 15.04 17.70
CA PRO A 431 -4.21 14.65 16.29
C PRO A 431 -3.27 15.49 15.42
N LEU A 432 -2.83 14.96 14.28
CA LEU A 432 -2.13 15.80 13.31
C LEU A 432 -3.01 16.99 12.92
N MET A 433 -2.41 18.19 12.90
CA MET A 433 -3.14 19.44 12.64
C MET A 433 -3.62 19.52 11.19
N THR A 434 -2.83 19.00 10.27
CA THR A 434 -3.11 18.98 8.84
C THR A 434 -2.70 17.64 8.27
N MET A 435 -3.55 17.07 7.43
CA MET A 435 -3.29 15.85 6.66
C MET A 435 -4.07 15.92 5.35
N LYS A 436 -3.78 15.03 4.40
CA LYS A 436 -4.57 14.94 3.17
C LYS A 436 -6.02 14.60 3.50
N GLY A 437 -6.97 15.20 2.76
CA GLY A 437 -8.34 14.72 2.71
C GLY A 437 -8.47 13.51 1.78
N GLY A 438 -9.71 13.13 1.46
CA GLY A 438 -9.97 12.05 0.51
C GLY A 438 -9.93 10.66 1.15
N GLY A 439 -9.51 9.66 0.35
CA GLY A 439 -9.49 8.24 0.75
C GLY A 439 -10.63 7.41 0.16
N GLY A 440 -11.53 8.03 -0.61
CA GLY A 440 -12.61 7.37 -1.33
C GLY A 440 -13.68 6.72 -0.45
N TYR A 441 -14.51 5.90 -1.09
CA TYR A 441 -15.68 5.23 -0.53
C TYR A 441 -15.76 3.81 -1.10
N LEU A 442 -16.48 2.92 -0.40
CA LEU A 442 -16.75 1.57 -0.86
C LEU A 442 -18.25 1.34 -0.98
N MET A 443 -18.70 0.74 -2.08
CA MET A 443 -20.02 0.12 -2.16
C MET A 443 -19.83 -1.36 -1.91
N TRP A 444 -20.58 -1.91 -0.96
CA TRP A 444 -20.55 -3.32 -0.60
C TRP A 444 -21.94 -3.93 -0.68
N CYS A 445 -22.04 -5.09 -1.31
CA CYS A 445 -23.25 -5.91 -1.35
C CYS A 445 -22.90 -7.38 -1.50
N HIS A 446 -23.91 -8.25 -1.42
CA HIS A 446 -23.77 -9.67 -1.72
C HIS A 446 -24.56 -10.03 -2.98
N ARG A 447 -23.97 -10.90 -3.81
CA ARG A 447 -24.69 -11.58 -4.88
C ARG A 447 -25.66 -12.59 -4.27
N VAL A 448 -26.93 -12.56 -4.63
CA VAL A 448 -27.96 -13.52 -4.18
C VAL A 448 -28.75 -14.05 -5.36
N ILE A 449 -29.30 -15.26 -5.25
CA ILE A 449 -30.10 -15.89 -6.31
C ILE A 449 -31.58 -15.64 -5.95
N PRO A 450 -32.34 -14.87 -6.76
CA PRO A 450 -33.75 -14.66 -6.51
C PRO A 450 -34.54 -15.97 -6.51
N ALA A 451 -35.54 -16.06 -5.65
CA ALA A 451 -36.51 -17.14 -5.71
C ALA A 451 -37.36 -17.01 -7.00
N PRO A 452 -37.85 -18.13 -7.56
CA PRO A 452 -38.88 -18.06 -8.59
C PRO A 452 -40.10 -17.32 -8.06
N GLU A 453 -40.74 -16.49 -8.89
CA GLU A 453 -41.99 -15.83 -8.49
C GLU A 453 -43.02 -16.90 -8.09
N PRO A 454 -43.68 -16.76 -6.93
CA PRO A 454 -44.73 -17.69 -6.56
C PRO A 454 -45.85 -17.60 -7.60
N ALA A 455 -46.28 -18.75 -8.12
CA ALA A 455 -47.47 -18.81 -8.97
C ALA A 455 -48.63 -18.22 -8.18
N LEU A 456 -49.19 -17.10 -8.67
CA LEU A 456 -50.40 -16.51 -8.11
C LEU A 456 -51.51 -17.56 -8.21
N GLU A 457 -51.83 -18.22 -7.09
CA GLU A 457 -53.06 -18.99 -6.99
C GLU A 457 -54.20 -18.02 -7.24
N THR A 458 -54.88 -18.19 -8.37
CA THR A 458 -56.11 -17.46 -8.68
C THR A 458 -57.08 -17.70 -7.55
N VAL A 459 -57.28 -16.68 -6.72
CA VAL A 459 -58.28 -16.67 -5.66
C VAL A 459 -59.61 -17.02 -6.31
N THR A 460 -60.10 -18.22 -6.04
CA THR A 460 -61.46 -18.62 -6.38
C THR A 460 -62.38 -17.70 -5.62
N GLU A 461 -63.26 -17.01 -6.33
CA GLU A 461 -64.29 -16.13 -5.78
C GLU A 461 -65.08 -16.91 -4.72
N VAL A 462 -64.89 -16.55 -3.45
CA VAL A 462 -65.72 -17.05 -2.36
C VAL A 462 -67.01 -16.25 -2.40
N GLU A 463 -68.09 -16.89 -2.86
CA GLU A 463 -69.45 -16.37 -2.77
C GLU A 463 -69.77 -15.99 -1.30
N SER A 464 -69.99 -14.70 -1.08
CA SER A 464 -70.43 -14.15 0.21
C SER A 464 -71.89 -14.55 0.47
N SER A 465 -72.11 -15.48 1.40
CA SER A 465 -73.42 -15.69 2.02
C SER A 465 -73.50 -14.87 3.30
N ASP A 466 -74.14 -13.69 3.21
CA ASP A 466 -74.47 -12.85 4.35
C ASP A 466 -75.46 -13.57 5.28
N THR A 467 -75.03 -13.88 6.50
CA THR A 467 -75.93 -14.17 7.61
C THR A 467 -75.65 -13.18 8.75
N VAL A 468 -76.59 -12.25 8.92
CA VAL A 468 -76.63 -11.23 9.98
C VAL A 468 -76.92 -11.92 11.31
N ILE A 469 -76.05 -11.70 12.31
CA ILE A 469 -76.33 -12.04 13.71
C ILE A 469 -76.26 -10.75 14.54
N GLU A 470 -77.43 -10.32 15.03
CA GLU A 470 -77.59 -9.21 15.98
C GLU A 470 -76.96 -9.55 17.33
N HIS A 471 -76.16 -8.63 17.89
CA HIS A 471 -75.66 -8.71 19.27
C HIS A 471 -76.45 -7.78 20.19
N ASP A 472 -77.13 -8.41 21.15
CA ASP A 472 -77.98 -7.80 22.16
C ASP A 472 -77.13 -7.19 23.31
N ALA A 473 -77.31 -5.89 23.56
CA ALA A 473 -76.51 -5.11 24.52
C ALA A 473 -77.12 -5.16 25.94
N LYS A 474 -76.48 -5.88 26.87
CA LYS A 474 -76.81 -5.81 28.30
C LYS A 474 -76.09 -4.66 29.01
N LYS A 475 -76.88 -3.73 29.52
CA LYS A 475 -76.54 -2.63 30.45
C LYS A 475 -75.92 -3.16 31.75
N GLN A 476 -74.87 -2.50 32.24
CA GLN A 476 -74.50 -2.47 33.66
C GLN A 476 -74.50 -1.01 34.17
N LYS A 477 -75.34 -0.76 35.18
CA LYS A 477 -75.23 0.33 36.19
C LYS A 477 -74.22 -0.16 37.25
N ILE A 478 -73.41 0.63 37.94
CA ILE A 478 -73.50 1.99 38.48
C ILE A 478 -72.14 2.69 38.27
#